data_AF-A0A7S3EX92-F1
#
_entry.id   AF-A0A7S3EX92-F1
#
_cell.length_a   1.000
_cell.length_b   1.000
_cell.length_c   1.000
_cell.angle_alpha   90.00
_cell.angle_beta   90.00
_cell.angle_gamma   90.00
#
_symmetry.space_group_name_H-M   'P 1'
#
loop_
_entity.id
_entity.type
_entity.pdbx_description
1 polymer ?
#
loop_
_entity_poly.entity_id
_entity_poly.type
_entity_poly.pdbx_seq_one_letter_code
_entity_poly.pdbx_strand_id
1 'polypeptide(L)'
;ELLRRCACLVGNVVVTGVLYYVKKRYGLVWRESLTRRFLRMYLGSGRVSFFHATSQIENPDQRICDDIDSLVAGGASPLELFITTGNKMVSSLSLVGVLWDLSPMLVYLCMGLAACTTLLVFCVSGPLNRISYNTSMREGNLRYGLARMRGFVEQIALYDGGMAEEAKSAHRLVRLVQIIHSHIKVSLILTCSKCVFDNI
;
A
#
# COMPACT_ATOMS: atom_id res chain seq x y z
N GLU A 1 -30.33 34.24 -1.48
CA GLU A 1 -30.05 32.80 -1.62
C GLU A 1 -28.81 32.47 -2.46
N LEU A 2 -28.66 33.04 -3.68
CA LEU A 2 -27.53 32.75 -4.56
C LEU A 2 -26.15 33.10 -3.95
N LEU A 3 -26.01 34.31 -3.39
CA LEU A 3 -24.77 34.75 -2.71
C LEU A 3 -24.37 33.83 -1.55
N ARG A 4 -25.33 33.31 -0.78
CA ARG A 4 -25.08 32.38 0.33
C ARG A 4 -24.53 31.04 -0.18
N ARG A 5 -25.12 30.51 -1.26
CA ARG A 5 -24.65 29.26 -1.88
C ARG A 5 -23.26 29.41 -2.49
N CYS A 6 -22.99 30.53 -3.18
CA CYS A 6 -21.66 30.85 -3.70
C CYS A 6 -20.63 30.97 -2.58
N ALA A 7 -20.96 31.67 -1.48
CA ALA A 7 -20.07 31.79 -0.32
C ALA A 7 -19.76 30.44 0.33
N CYS A 8 -20.76 29.54 0.47
CA CYS A 8 -20.55 28.19 0.98
C CYS A 8 -19.66 27.34 0.06
N LEU A 9 -19.85 27.44 -1.26
CA LEU A 9 -19.02 26.72 -2.24
C LEU A 9 -17.56 27.18 -2.18
N VAL A 10 -17.34 28.50 -2.19
CA VAL A 10 -15.98 29.07 -2.07
C VAL A 10 -15.35 28.65 -0.75
N GLY A 11 -16.10 28.72 0.36
CA GLY A 11 -15.64 28.26 1.67
C GLY A 11 -15.23 26.78 1.66
N ASN A 12 -16.03 25.90 1.04
CA ASN A 12 -15.70 24.48 0.93
C ASN A 12 -14.43 24.24 0.11
N VAL A 13 -14.28 24.91 -1.03
CA VAL A 13 -13.08 24.81 -1.87
C VAL A 13 -11.83 25.23 -1.09
N VAL A 14 -11.90 26.34 -0.35
CA VAL A 14 -10.79 26.83 0.48
C VAL A 14 -10.45 25.84 1.58
N VAL A 15 -11.44 25.35 2.33
CA VAL A 15 -11.23 24.37 3.41
C VAL A 15 -10.60 23.09 2.86
N THR A 16 -11.12 22.57 1.75
CA THR A 16 -10.61 21.35 1.12
C THR A 16 -9.16 21.55 0.64
N GLY A 17 -8.85 22.70 0.03
CA GLY A 17 -7.49 23.04 -0.40
C GLY A 17 -6.50 23.14 0.75
N VAL A 18 -6.90 23.80 1.86
CA VAL A 18 -6.07 23.92 3.07
C VAL A 18 -5.83 22.55 3.69
N LEU A 19 -6.87 21.72 3.84
CA LEU A 19 -6.73 20.36 4.37
C LEU A 19 -5.81 19.50 3.50
N TYR A 20 -5.90 19.60 2.18
CA TYR A 20 -4.99 18.93 1.27
C TYR A 20 -3.54 19.35 1.49
N TYR A 21 -3.28 20.66 1.58
CA TYR A 21 -1.94 21.18 1.83
C TYR A 21 -1.38 20.71 3.18
N VAL A 22 -2.17 20.80 4.26
CA VAL A 22 -1.77 20.36 5.60
C VAL A 22 -1.42 18.87 5.61
N LYS A 23 -2.25 18.03 4.99
CA LYS A 23 -1.99 16.59 4.85
C LYS A 23 -0.66 16.32 4.14
N LYS A 24 -0.43 16.96 2.98
CA LYS A 24 0.81 16.79 2.21
C LYS A 24 2.04 17.28 2.97
N ARG A 25 1.93 18.42 3.66
CA ARG A 25 3.02 18.97 4.47
C ARG A 25 3.36 18.07 5.65
N TYR A 26 2.35 17.54 6.34
CA TYR A 26 2.53 16.57 7.43
C TYR A 26 3.23 15.30 6.93
N GLY A 27 2.78 14.75 5.80
CA GLY A 27 3.40 13.59 5.17
C GLY A 27 4.89 13.81 4.87
N LEU A 28 5.27 14.98 4.35
CA LEU A 28 6.66 15.30 4.06
C LEU A 28 7.53 15.32 5.32
N VAL A 29 7.09 16.02 6.37
CA VAL A 29 7.81 16.11 7.65
C VAL A 29 7.96 14.72 8.29
N TRP A 30 6.90 13.91 8.20
CA TRP A 30 6.91 12.55 8.71
C TRP A 30 7.89 11.65 7.93
N ARG A 31 7.88 11.72 6.60
CA ARG A 31 8.83 11.00 5.73
C ARG A 31 10.27 11.35 6.09
N GLU A 32 10.56 12.63 6.23
CA GLU A 32 11.89 13.10 6.60
C GLU A 32 12.32 12.54 7.97
N SER A 33 11.45 12.65 8.97
CA SER A 33 11.72 12.16 10.33
C SER A 33 11.96 10.64 10.37
N LEU A 34 11.10 9.87 9.70
CA LEU A 34 11.24 8.42 9.60
C LEU A 34 12.53 8.03 8.88
N THR A 35 12.80 8.64 7.72
CA THR A 35 14.00 8.33 6.93
C THR A 35 15.26 8.58 7.75
N ARG A 36 15.36 9.74 8.42
CA ARG A 36 16.49 10.05 9.32
C ARG A 36 16.61 9.02 10.45
N ARG A 37 15.49 8.60 11.06
CA ARG A 37 15.49 7.62 12.16
C ARG A 37 15.91 6.23 11.70
N PHE A 38 15.34 5.72 10.61
CA PHE A 38 15.71 4.42 10.04
C PHE A 38 17.15 4.38 9.58
N LEU A 39 17.62 5.44 8.93
CA LEU A 39 19.01 5.53 8.49
C LEU A 39 19.99 5.53 9.68
N ARG A 40 19.69 6.27 10.76
CA ARG A 40 20.49 6.22 12.00
C ARG A 40 20.46 4.85 12.67
N MET A 41 19.33 4.15 12.64
CA MET A 41 19.22 2.80 13.19
C MET A 41 19.99 1.78 12.34
N TYR A 42 19.96 1.93 11.02
CA TYR A 42 20.67 1.06 10.09
C TYR A 42 22.19 1.25 10.16
N LEU A 43 22.65 2.50 10.10
CA LEU A 43 24.07 2.87 10.17
C LEU A 43 24.66 2.90 11.60
N GLY A 44 23.85 2.61 12.62
CA GLY A 44 24.28 2.54 14.01
C GLY A 44 25.35 1.45 14.24
N SER A 45 26.24 1.67 15.21
CA SER A 45 27.44 0.87 15.46
C SER A 45 27.18 -0.65 15.42
N GLY A 46 27.93 -1.33 14.53
CA GLY A 46 27.97 -2.80 14.40
C GLY A 46 26.80 -3.47 13.67
N ARG A 47 25.67 -2.79 13.47
CA ARG A 47 24.45 -3.42 12.93
C ARG A 47 24.53 -3.76 11.45
N VAL A 48 25.15 -2.89 10.65
CA VAL A 48 25.35 -3.15 9.22
C VAL A 48 26.12 -4.47 9.00
N SER A 49 27.20 -4.66 9.76
CA SER A 49 28.01 -5.88 9.70
C SER A 49 27.23 -7.11 10.17
N PHE A 50 26.46 -6.99 11.26
CA PHE A 50 25.60 -8.06 11.76
C PHE A 50 24.53 -8.49 10.75
N PHE A 51 23.82 -7.54 10.13
CA PHE A 51 22.79 -7.85 9.14
C PHE A 51 23.37 -8.44 7.86
N HIS A 52 24.54 -7.96 7.42
CA HIS A 52 25.26 -8.56 6.30
C HIS A 52 25.73 -9.99 6.60
N ALA A 53 26.25 -10.24 7.80
CA ALA A 53 26.75 -11.57 8.19
C ALA A 53 25.62 -12.60 8.34
N THR A 54 24.44 -12.18 8.80
CA THR A 54 23.32 -13.10 9.07
C THR A 54 22.41 -13.30 7.84
N SER A 55 22.58 -12.51 6.77
CA SER A 55 21.72 -12.54 5.56
C SER A 55 20.21 -12.49 5.83
N GLN A 56 19.79 -11.99 7.00
CA GLN A 56 18.39 -11.99 7.42
C GLN A 56 17.52 -10.97 6.68
N ILE A 57 18.14 -9.95 6.07
CA ILE A 57 17.44 -8.86 5.39
C ILE A 57 17.99 -8.76 3.97
N GLU A 58 17.26 -9.33 3.02
CA GLU A 58 17.51 -9.12 1.59
C GLU A 58 17.04 -7.71 1.19
N ASN A 59 17.90 -6.92 0.54
CA ASN A 59 17.63 -5.56 0.02
C ASN A 59 17.13 -4.54 1.08
N PRO A 60 17.96 -4.22 2.11
CA PRO A 60 17.57 -3.33 3.22
C PRO A 60 17.30 -1.88 2.78
N ASP A 61 18.03 -1.40 1.77
CA ASP A 61 17.86 -0.10 1.14
C ASP A 61 16.48 0.03 0.50
N GLN A 62 16.07 -1.00 -0.26
CA GLN A 62 14.75 -1.03 -0.88
C GLN A 62 13.65 -1.06 0.18
N ARG A 63 13.78 -1.90 1.22
CA ARG A 63 12.79 -1.96 2.30
C ARG A 63 12.61 -0.63 3.02
N ILE A 64 13.69 0.06 3.36
CA ILE A 64 13.58 1.37 4.03
C ILE A 64 12.81 2.35 3.15
N CYS A 65 13.09 2.41 1.85
CA CYS A 65 12.38 3.29 0.93
C CYS A 65 10.91 2.89 0.75
N ASP A 66 10.64 1.64 0.39
CA ASP A 66 9.30 1.14 0.07
C ASP A 66 8.39 1.16 1.31
N ASP A 67 8.91 0.79 2.49
CA ASP A 67 8.13 0.79 3.72
C ASP A 67 7.79 2.22 4.17
N ILE A 68 8.75 3.15 4.11
CA ILE A 68 8.49 4.57 4.41
C ILE A 68 7.47 5.14 3.44
N ASP A 69 7.58 4.82 2.15
CA ASP A 69 6.60 5.29 1.16
C ASP A 69 5.22 4.68 1.37
N SER A 70 5.12 3.41 1.77
CA SER A 70 3.83 2.81 2.13
C SER A 70 3.20 3.49 3.36
N LEU A 71 4.02 3.87 4.35
CA LEU A 71 3.56 4.55 5.59
C LEU A 71 3.13 6.00 5.35
N VAL A 72 3.76 6.70 4.40
CA VAL A 72 3.50 8.11 4.13
C VAL A 72 2.58 8.33 2.94
N ALA A 73 2.93 7.78 1.77
CA ALA A 73 2.21 8.00 0.52
C ALA A 73 1.00 7.06 0.37
N GLY A 74 1.03 5.88 1.01
CA GLY A 74 -0.07 4.91 1.01
C GLY A 74 -1.29 5.32 1.83
N GLY A 75 -1.34 6.54 2.36
CA GLY A 75 -2.45 7.04 3.15
C GLY A 75 -2.50 6.54 4.59
N ALA A 76 -1.48 5.81 5.03
CA ALA A 76 -1.35 5.27 6.38
C ALA A 76 -0.79 6.29 7.40
N SER A 77 -0.66 7.57 7.02
CA SER A 77 -0.24 8.58 7.97
C SER A 77 -1.29 8.69 9.10
N PRO A 78 -0.89 8.81 10.38
CA PRO A 78 -1.85 8.84 11.49
C PRO A 78 -2.93 9.91 11.33
N LEU A 79 -2.54 11.07 10.77
CA LEU A 79 -3.43 12.18 10.49
C LEU A 79 -4.45 11.85 9.38
N GLU A 80 -4.02 11.17 8.31
CA GLU A 80 -4.93 10.79 7.23
C GLU A 80 -5.89 9.69 7.65
N LEU A 81 -5.42 8.71 8.41
CA LEU A 81 -6.26 7.68 9.01
C LEU A 81 -7.30 8.29 9.94
N PHE A 82 -6.90 9.22 10.81
CA PHE A 82 -7.82 9.90 11.73
C PHE A 82 -8.90 10.69 10.98
N ILE A 83 -8.52 11.53 10.01
CA ILE A 83 -9.47 12.35 9.24
C ILE A 83 -10.41 11.47 8.40
N THR A 84 -9.87 10.46 7.72
CA THR A 84 -10.66 9.61 6.83
C THR A 84 -11.62 8.75 7.64
N THR A 85 -11.15 8.13 8.72
CA THR A 85 -11.99 7.31 9.59
C THR A 85 -13.09 8.15 10.24
N GLY A 86 -12.75 9.34 10.76
CA GLY A 86 -13.74 10.26 11.32
C GLY A 86 -14.82 10.66 10.32
N ASN A 87 -14.43 11.06 9.11
CA ASN A 87 -15.39 11.40 8.05
C ASN A 87 -16.30 10.22 7.66
N LYS A 88 -15.74 9.00 7.58
CA LYS A 88 -16.50 7.80 7.28
C LYS A 88 -17.47 7.45 8.41
N MET A 89 -17.06 7.57 9.67
CA MET A 89 -17.93 7.36 10.83
C MET A 89 -19.11 8.33 10.84
N VAL A 90 -18.86 9.63 10.64
CA VAL A 90 -19.94 10.64 10.58
C VAL A 90 -20.90 10.35 9.43
N SER A 91 -20.38 10.00 8.25
CA SER A 91 -21.19 9.65 7.08
C SER A 91 -22.06 8.43 7.35
N SER A 92 -21.49 7.38 7.95
CA SER A 92 -22.23 6.16 8.31
C SER A 92 -23.31 6.42 9.35
N LEU A 93 -23.02 7.22 10.39
CA LEU A 93 -24.02 7.59 11.41
C LEU A 93 -25.15 8.42 10.81
N SER A 94 -24.84 9.35 9.90
CA SER A 94 -25.84 10.13 9.19
C SER A 94 -26.74 9.24 8.33
N LEU A 95 -26.16 8.25 7.65
CA LEU A 95 -26.92 7.28 6.85
C LEU A 95 -27.87 6.47 7.73
N VAL A 96 -27.37 5.93 8.86
CA VAL A 96 -28.21 5.19 9.82
C VAL A 96 -29.35 6.06 10.36
N GLY A 97 -29.08 7.32 10.69
CA GLY A 97 -30.11 8.26 11.16
C GLY A 97 -31.23 8.46 10.13
N VAL A 98 -30.87 8.70 8.87
CA VAL A 98 -31.86 8.88 7.79
C VAL A 98 -32.66 7.59 7.52
N LEU A 99 -32.01 6.43 7.54
CA LEU A 99 -32.69 5.15 7.33
C LEU A 99 -33.61 4.78 8.50
N TRP A 100 -33.28 5.17 9.72
CA TRP A 100 -34.09 4.89 10.91
C TRP A 100 -35.49 5.49 10.80
N ASP A 101 -35.59 6.72 10.31
CA ASP A 101 -36.87 7.42 10.11
C ASP A 101 -37.70 6.80 8.98
N LEU A 102 -37.05 6.15 8.00
CA LEU A 102 -37.72 5.60 6.83
C LEU A 102 -38.20 4.16 7.06
N SER A 103 -37.31 3.29 7.53
CA SER A 103 -37.62 1.91 7.89
C SER A 103 -36.50 1.29 8.72
N PRO A 104 -36.74 0.95 10.00
CA PRO A 104 -35.74 0.30 10.83
C PRO A 104 -35.34 -1.09 10.31
N MET A 105 -36.19 -1.75 9.50
CA MET A 105 -35.86 -3.05 8.90
C MET A 105 -34.69 -2.95 7.91
N LEU A 106 -34.59 -1.86 7.15
CA LEU A 106 -33.47 -1.63 6.24
C LEU A 106 -32.16 -1.42 7.00
N VAL A 107 -32.20 -0.79 8.18
CA VAL A 107 -31.00 -0.59 9.02
C VAL A 107 -30.39 -1.93 9.43
N TYR A 108 -31.21 -2.88 9.89
CA TYR A 108 -30.73 -4.22 10.25
C TYR A 108 -30.16 -4.99 9.06
N LEU A 109 -30.79 -4.89 7.89
CA LEU A 109 -30.28 -5.50 6.65
C LEU A 109 -28.90 -4.92 6.28
N CYS A 110 -28.78 -3.59 6.25
CA CYS A 110 -27.51 -2.90 5.97
C CYS A 110 -26.42 -3.27 6.97
N MET A 111 -26.75 -3.39 8.26
CA MET A 111 -25.80 -3.76 9.30
C MET A 111 -25.31 -5.22 9.14
N GLY A 112 -26.20 -6.15 8.80
CA GLY A 112 -25.82 -7.55 8.51
C GLY A 112 -24.93 -7.67 7.28
N LEU A 113 -25.24 -6.92 6.23
CA LEU A 113 -24.44 -6.81 5.01
C LEU A 113 -23.06 -6.18 5.28
N ALA A 114 -22.99 -5.12 6.07
CA ALA A 114 -21.74 -4.48 6.48
C ALA A 114 -20.87 -5.42 7.33
N ALA A 115 -21.46 -6.22 8.22
CA ALA A 115 -20.74 -7.23 8.98
C ALA A 115 -20.19 -8.34 8.07
N CYS A 116 -21.00 -8.83 7.13
CA CYS A 116 -20.59 -9.85 6.16
C CYS A 116 -19.41 -9.39 5.29
N THR A 117 -19.48 -8.17 4.74
CA THR A 117 -18.38 -7.59 3.95
C THR A 117 -17.11 -7.38 4.77
N THR A 118 -17.25 -6.89 6.01
CA THR A 118 -16.11 -6.70 6.92
C THR A 118 -15.41 -8.04 7.19
N LEU A 119 -16.17 -9.11 7.45
CA LEU A 119 -15.62 -10.45 7.65
C LEU A 119 -14.92 -10.98 6.40
N LEU A 120 -15.53 -10.83 5.22
CA LEU A 120 -14.91 -11.23 3.95
C LEU A 120 -13.57 -10.52 3.72
N VAL A 121 -13.55 -9.19 3.86
CA VAL A 121 -12.33 -8.39 3.69
C VAL A 121 -11.28 -8.79 4.73
N PHE A 122 -11.67 -8.96 6.00
CA PHE A 122 -10.76 -9.35 7.06
C PHE A 122 -10.08 -10.69 6.75
N CYS A 123 -10.84 -11.71 6.35
CA CYS A 123 -10.31 -13.03 6.00
C CYS A 123 -9.35 -13.00 4.81
N VAL A 124 -9.60 -12.14 3.80
CA VAL A 124 -8.75 -12.05 2.60
C VAL A 124 -7.54 -11.11 2.79
N SER A 125 -7.62 -10.17 3.73
CA SER A 125 -6.57 -9.15 3.95
C SER A 125 -5.20 -9.75 4.29
N GLY A 126 -5.15 -10.72 5.20
CA GLY A 126 -3.92 -11.43 5.60
C GLY A 126 -3.21 -12.13 4.43
N PRO A 127 -3.87 -13.06 3.71
CA PRO A 127 -3.24 -13.73 2.58
C PRO A 127 -2.87 -12.76 1.45
N LEU A 128 -3.68 -11.74 1.18
CA LEU A 128 -3.36 -10.74 0.15
C LEU A 128 -2.08 -9.97 0.49
N ASN A 129 -1.92 -9.54 1.74
CA ASN A 129 -0.71 -8.85 2.19
C ASN A 129 0.54 -9.73 2.03
N ARG A 130 0.42 -11.03 2.35
CA ARG A 130 1.52 -12.00 2.16
C ARG A 130 1.89 -12.17 0.69
N ILE A 131 0.92 -12.22 -0.22
CA ILE A 131 1.17 -12.30 -1.66
C ILE A 131 1.86 -11.03 -2.14
N SER A 132 1.35 -9.85 -1.75
CA SER A 132 1.92 -8.56 -2.13
C SER A 132 3.38 -8.42 -1.68
N TYR A 133 3.67 -8.79 -0.44
CA TYR A 133 5.04 -8.83 0.08
C TYR A 133 5.96 -9.76 -0.75
N ASN A 134 5.49 -10.96 -1.07
CA ASN A 134 6.25 -11.90 -1.90
C ASN A 134 6.48 -11.38 -3.32
N THR A 135 5.54 -10.61 -3.88
CA THR A 135 5.70 -9.93 -5.18
C THR A 135 6.86 -8.95 -5.12
N SER A 136 6.84 -8.02 -4.15
CA SER A 136 7.90 -7.01 -3.99
C SER A 136 9.27 -7.63 -3.76
N MET A 137 9.34 -8.70 -2.95
CA MET A 137 10.59 -9.42 -2.71
C MET A 137 11.14 -10.08 -3.98
N ARG A 138 10.28 -10.75 -4.78
CA ARG A 138 10.70 -11.40 -6.03
C ARG A 138 11.11 -10.39 -7.09
N GLU A 139 10.43 -9.25 -7.17
CA GLU A 139 10.77 -8.15 -8.06
C GLU A 139 12.11 -7.52 -7.69
N GLY A 140 12.33 -7.28 -6.39
CA GLY A 140 13.62 -6.81 -5.86
C GLY A 140 14.76 -7.77 -6.20
N ASN A 141 14.56 -9.08 -5.99
CA ASN A 141 15.57 -10.09 -6.30
C ASN A 141 15.87 -10.21 -7.81
N LEU A 142 14.88 -9.98 -8.67
CA LEU A 142 15.10 -9.88 -10.12
C LEU A 142 15.93 -8.63 -10.47
N ARG A 143 15.56 -7.46 -9.95
CA ARG A 143 16.30 -6.20 -10.18
C ARG A 143 17.73 -6.28 -9.68
N TYR A 144 17.94 -6.83 -8.49
CA TYR A 144 19.27 -7.03 -7.92
C TYR A 144 20.11 -7.97 -8.78
N GLY A 145 19.53 -9.08 -9.27
CA GLY A 145 20.20 -10.01 -10.18
C GLY A 145 20.65 -9.32 -11.48
N LEU A 146 19.79 -8.51 -12.09
CA LEU A 146 20.10 -7.73 -13.29
C LEU A 146 21.17 -6.67 -13.03
N ALA A 147 21.09 -5.96 -11.90
CA ALA A 147 22.09 -4.97 -11.52
C ALA A 147 23.47 -5.62 -11.29
N ARG A 148 23.50 -6.82 -10.70
CA ARG A 148 24.73 -7.59 -10.51
C ARG A 148 25.36 -7.98 -11.85
N MET A 149 24.58 -8.40 -12.84
CA MET A 149 25.11 -8.72 -14.19
C MET A 149 25.86 -7.55 -14.81
N ARG A 150 25.41 -6.30 -14.58
CA ARG A 150 26.12 -5.09 -15.05
C ARG A 150 27.55 -4.99 -14.48
N GLY A 151 27.77 -5.48 -13.27
CA GLY A 151 29.10 -5.50 -12.64
C GLY A 151 30.02 -6.62 -13.15
N PHE A 152 29.49 -7.62 -13.84
CA PHE A 152 30.22 -8.79 -14.33
C PHE A 152 30.18 -8.94 -15.85
N VAL A 153 29.84 -7.89 -16.60
CA VAL A 153 29.70 -7.93 -18.06
C VAL A 153 30.97 -8.43 -18.74
N GLU A 154 32.14 -7.98 -18.27
CA GLU A 154 33.43 -8.39 -18.83
C GLU A 154 33.67 -9.90 -18.64
N GLN A 155 33.33 -10.45 -17.46
CA GLN A 155 33.43 -11.88 -17.20
C GLN A 155 32.42 -12.68 -18.01
N ILE A 156 31.18 -12.19 -18.14
CA ILE A 156 30.14 -12.84 -18.94
C ILE A 156 30.56 -12.87 -20.41
N ALA A 157 31.16 -11.80 -20.93
CA ALA A 157 31.67 -11.72 -22.29
C ALA A 157 32.90 -12.60 -22.51
N LEU A 158 33.81 -12.66 -21.53
CA LEU A 158 35.03 -13.47 -21.60
C LEU A 158 34.74 -14.99 -21.54
N TYR A 159 33.74 -15.40 -20.75
CA TYR A 159 33.37 -16.81 -20.54
C TYR A 159 32.16 -17.28 -21.36
N ASP A 160 31.65 -16.44 -22.28
CA ASP A 160 30.41 -16.68 -23.06
C ASP A 160 29.21 -17.14 -22.19
N GLY A 161 29.12 -16.60 -20.98
CA GLY A 161 28.16 -17.02 -19.94
C GLY A 161 26.74 -16.47 -20.13
N GLY A 162 26.47 -15.79 -21.25
CA GLY A 162 25.23 -15.05 -21.49
C GLY A 162 23.97 -15.93 -21.40
N MET A 163 23.98 -17.08 -22.07
CA MET A 163 22.84 -18.01 -22.08
C MET A 163 22.51 -18.57 -20.68
N ALA A 164 23.53 -18.81 -19.85
CA ALA A 164 23.34 -19.32 -18.50
C ALA A 164 22.72 -18.27 -17.56
N GLU A 165 23.15 -17.00 -17.66
CA GLU A 165 22.59 -15.90 -16.88
C GLU A 165 21.19 -15.47 -17.36
N GLU A 166 20.92 -15.58 -18.67
CA GLU A 166 19.59 -15.41 -19.24
C GLU A 166 18.61 -16.47 -18.69
N ALA A 167 18.98 -17.76 -18.76
CA ALA A 167 18.13 -18.84 -18.25
C ALA A 167 17.80 -18.68 -16.75
N LYS A 168 18.78 -18.30 -15.92
CA LYS A 168 18.56 -18.01 -14.49
C LYS A 168 17.57 -16.86 -14.29
N SER A 169 17.65 -15.83 -15.12
CA SER A 169 16.82 -14.63 -15.01
C SER A 169 15.40 -14.86 -15.53
N ALA A 170 15.26 -15.62 -16.62
CA ALA A 170 13.99 -16.15 -17.10
C ALA A 170 13.29 -16.99 -16.03
N HIS A 171 14.01 -17.88 -15.35
CA HIS A 171 13.44 -18.65 -14.23
C HIS A 171 12.95 -17.78 -13.06
N ARG A 172 13.66 -16.70 -12.72
CA ARG A 172 13.21 -15.72 -11.72
C ARG A 172 11.96 -14.98 -12.18
N LEU A 173 11.92 -14.57 -13.45
CA LEU A 173 10.78 -13.88 -14.06
C LEU A 173 9.53 -14.75 -14.05
N VAL A 174 9.62 -16.02 -14.45
CA VAL A 174 8.47 -16.95 -14.43
C VAL A 174 7.88 -17.07 -13.03
N ARG A 175 8.73 -17.19 -11.99
CA ARG A 175 8.26 -17.23 -10.59
C ARG A 175 7.60 -15.92 -10.16
N LEU A 176 8.09 -14.77 -10.62
CA LEU A 176 7.47 -13.47 -10.35
C LEU A 176 6.08 -13.39 -11.00
N VAL A 177 5.98 -13.73 -12.29
CA VAL A 177 4.73 -13.72 -13.06
C VAL A 177 3.67 -14.62 -12.42
N GLN A 178 4.05 -15.81 -11.95
CA GLN A 178 3.13 -16.72 -11.25
C GLN A 178 2.52 -16.10 -9.98
N ILE A 179 3.31 -15.36 -9.20
CA ILE A 179 2.81 -14.67 -8.00
C ILE A 179 1.97 -13.44 -8.35
N ILE A 180 2.37 -12.67 -9.36
CA ILE A 180 1.56 -11.55 -9.82
C ILE A 180 0.19 -12.04 -10.30
N HIS A 181 0.17 -13.18 -11.01
CA HIS A 181 -1.08 -13.78 -11.45
C HIS A 181 -1.97 -14.23 -10.28
N SER A 182 -1.39 -14.80 -9.21
CA SER A 182 -2.18 -15.13 -8.00
C SER A 182 -2.68 -13.87 -7.28
N HIS A 183 -1.87 -12.81 -7.23
CA HIS A 183 -2.27 -11.51 -6.69
C HIS A 183 -3.48 -10.93 -7.45
N ILE A 184 -3.44 -10.95 -8.79
CA ILE A 184 -4.53 -10.46 -9.64
C ILE A 184 -5.82 -11.25 -9.40
N LYS A 185 -5.74 -12.59 -9.33
CA LYS A 185 -6.92 -13.43 -9.07
C LYS A 185 -7.60 -13.10 -7.75
N VAL A 186 -6.83 -12.99 -6.68
CA VAL A 186 -7.37 -12.67 -5.34
C VAL A 186 -7.93 -11.25 -5.32
N SER A 187 -7.24 -10.29 -5.95
CA SER A 187 -7.73 -8.92 -6.05
C SER A 187 -9.03 -8.82 -6.85
N LEU A 188 -9.18 -9.59 -7.92
CA LEU A 188 -10.41 -9.63 -8.73
C LEU A 188 -11.61 -10.11 -7.91
N ILE A 189 -11.44 -11.14 -7.08
CA ILE A 189 -12.51 -11.64 -6.20
C ILE A 189 -13.00 -10.54 -5.24
N LEU A 190 -12.07 -9.79 -4.64
CA LEU A 190 -12.39 -8.65 -3.77
C LEU A 190 -13.10 -7.53 -4.52
N THR A 191 -12.62 -7.17 -5.72
CA THR A 191 -13.22 -6.11 -6.52
C THR A 191 -14.63 -6.49 -6.97
N CYS A 192 -14.85 -7.72 -7.42
CA CYS A 192 -16.19 -8.22 -7.77
C CYS A 192 -17.13 -8.18 -6.56
N SER A 193 -16.68 -8.66 -5.39
CA SER A 193 -17.47 -8.57 -4.16
C SER A 193 -17.82 -7.12 -3.83
N LYS A 194 -16.89 -6.18 -4.00
CA LYS A 194 -17.14 -4.76 -3.76
C LYS A 194 -18.13 -4.16 -4.76
N CYS A 195 -18.00 -4.46 -6.05
CA CYS A 195 -18.92 -3.97 -7.09
C CYS A 195 -20.36 -4.45 -6.88
N VAL A 196 -20.56 -5.69 -6.43
CA VAL A 196 -21.90 -6.19 -6.09
C VAL A 196 -22.54 -5.35 -4.99
N PHE A 197 -21.75 -4.94 -3.98
CA PHE A 197 -22.23 -4.11 -2.89
C PHE A 197 -22.48 -2.65 -3.27
N ASP A 198 -21.61 -2.05 -4.09
CA ASP A 198 -21.79 -0.66 -4.52
C ASP A 198 -23.03 -0.46 -5.43
N ASN A 199 -23.63 -1.54 -5.96
CA ASN A 199 -24.82 -1.53 -6.81
C ASN A 199 -26.13 -1.93 -6.09
N ILE A 200 -26.08 -2.22 -4.79
CA ILE A 200 -27.26 -2.53 -3.94
C ILE A 200 -27.60 -1.29 -3.12
#